data_AF-A0A1L2CPK6-F1
#
_entry.id   AF-A0A1L2CPK6-F1
#
_cell.length_a   1.000
_cell.length_b   1.000
_cell.length_c   1.000
_cell.angle_alpha   90.00
_cell.angle_beta   90.00
_cell.angle_gamma   90.00
#
_symmetry.space_group_name_H-M   'P 1'
#
loop_
_entity.id
_entity.type
_entity.pdbx_description
1 polymer ?
#
loop_
_entity_poly.entity_id
_entity_poly.type
_entity_poly.pdbx_seq_one_letter_code
_entity_poly.pdbx_strand_id
1 'polypeptide(L)' 'MIEKGSKVRILRKESYWYNDVGTVATIEQGGSNYPILVRFIKVNYSGTNTANFKLEELVLMQ' A
#
# COMPACT_ATOMS: atom_id res chain seq x y z
N MET A 1 -0.45 -13.41 -6.58
CA MET A 1 -0.06 -12.17 -7.31
C MET A 1 -0.73 -11.01 -6.58
N ILE A 2 -0.11 -9.82 -6.49
CA ILE A 2 -0.79 -8.69 -5.85
C ILE A 2 -1.81 -8.13 -6.84
N GLU A 3 -3.06 -8.09 -6.42
CA GLU A 3 -4.19 -7.66 -7.23
C GLU A 3 -5.07 -6.68 -6.45
N LYS A 4 -6.01 -6.04 -7.15
CA LYS A 4 -6.96 -5.14 -6.51
C LYS A 4 -7.78 -5.92 -5.48
N GLY A 5 -7.85 -5.41 -4.25
CA GLY A 5 -8.51 -6.06 -3.13
C GLY A 5 -7.60 -6.96 -2.29
N SER A 6 -6.37 -7.26 -2.74
CA SER A 6 -5.42 -8.02 -1.94
C SER A 6 -5.07 -7.27 -0.65
N LYS A 7 -4.89 -8.03 0.45
CA LYS A 7 -4.29 -7.52 1.68
C LYS A 7 -2.78 -7.57 1.55
N VAL A 8 -2.12 -6.46 1.87
CA VAL A 8 -0.67 -6.33 1.79
C VAL A 8 -0.12 -5.74 3.08
N ARG A 9 1.04 -6.22 3.51
CA ARG A 9 1.83 -5.62 4.59
C ARG A 9 2.89 -4.69 4.01
N ILE A 10 3.06 -3.53 4.63
CA ILE A 10 4.01 -2.51 4.19
C ILE A 10 5.39 -2.75 4.81
N LEU A 11 6.42 -2.82 3.97
CA LEU A 11 7.83 -2.97 4.38
C LEU A 11 8.64 -1.66 4.34
N ARG A 12 8.06 -0.57 3.83
CA ARG A 12 8.70 0.75 3.78
C ARG A 12 8.84 1.33 5.20
N LYS A 13 10.07 1.46 5.70
CA LYS A 13 10.38 1.85 7.09
C LYS A 13 9.92 3.26 7.45
N GLU A 14 9.98 4.17 6.50
CA GLU A 14 9.56 5.57 6.64
C GLU A 14 8.04 5.76 6.51
N SER A 15 7.29 4.71 6.16
CA SER A 15 5.84 4.79 6.08
C SER A 15 5.22 4.83 7.48
N TYR A 16 4.20 5.68 7.65
CA TYR A 16 3.35 5.64 8.85
C TYR A 16 2.76 4.25 9.12
N TRP A 17 2.51 3.48 8.05
CA TRP A 17 1.92 2.15 8.12
C TRP A 17 2.98 1.02 8.05
N TYR A 18 4.23 1.27 8.43
CA TYR A 18 5.27 0.25 8.45
C TYR A 18 4.84 -0.97 9.30
N ASN A 19 4.95 -2.17 8.73
CA ASN A 19 4.44 -3.45 9.25
C ASN A 19 2.92 -3.57 9.45
N ASP A 20 2.15 -2.54 9.09
CA ASP A 20 0.69 -2.59 9.12
C ASP A 20 0.13 -3.24 7.85
N VAL A 21 -1.13 -3.66 7.92
CA VAL A 21 -1.85 -4.28 6.81
C VAL A 21 -2.83 -3.30 6.19
N GLY A 22 -2.74 -3.15 4.88
CA GLY A 22 -3.67 -2.38 4.07
C GLY A 22 -4.28 -3.20 2.95
N THR A 23 -5.28 -2.64 2.28
CA THR A 23 -5.95 -3.25 1.13
C THR A 23 -5.58 -2.50 -0.13
N VAL A 24 -5.16 -3.22 -1.17
CA VAL A 24 -4.87 -2.62 -2.47
C VAL A 24 -6.17 -2.10 -3.09
N ALA A 25 -6.25 -0.81 -3.33
CA ALA A 25 -7.43 -0.18 -3.92
C ALA A 25 -7.33 -0.11 -5.46
N THR A 26 -6.16 0.21 -5.99
CA THR A 26 -5.89 0.32 -7.43
C THR A 26 -4.43 -0.03 -7.71
N ILE A 27 -4.18 -0.57 -8.90
CA ILE A 27 -2.85 -0.76 -9.47
C ILE A 27 -2.81 0.00 -10.79
N GLU A 28 -1.94 1.01 -10.88
CA GLU A 28 -1.71 1.77 -12.10
C GLU A 28 -0.81 0.98 -13.06
N GLN A 29 -1.16 0.95 -14.35
CA GLN A 29 -0.41 0.22 -15.37
C GLN A 29 0.61 1.08 -16.13
N GLY A 30 0.53 2.41 -16.00
CA GLY A 30 1.36 3.34 -16.75
C GLY A 30 2.54 3.84 -15.94
N GLY A 31 3.74 3.25 -16.13
CA GLY A 31 5.08 3.82 -15.85
C GLY A 31 5.37 4.45 -14.48
N SER A 32 4.42 4.46 -13.55
CA SER A 32 4.53 5.15 -12.27
C SER A 32 5.52 4.41 -11.39
N ASN A 33 6.42 5.17 -10.75
CA ASN A 33 7.38 4.60 -9.81
C ASN A 33 6.71 4.01 -8.57
N TYR A 34 5.46 4.37 -8.26
CA TYR A 34 4.68 3.87 -7.12
C TYR A 34 3.25 3.50 -7.58
N PRO A 35 3.10 2.40 -8.34
CA PRO A 35 1.86 2.12 -9.04
C PRO A 35 0.75 1.57 -8.14
N ILE A 36 1.06 1.14 -6.90
CA ILE A 36 0.11 0.42 -6.05
C ILE A 36 -0.45 1.37 -4.99
N LEU A 37 -1.72 1.70 -5.10
CA LEU A 37 -2.42 2.51 -4.11
C LEU A 37 -3.07 1.60 -3.06
N VAL A 38 -2.67 1.76 -1.81
CA VAL A 38 -3.13 0.98 -0.67
C VAL A 38 -3.97 1.86 0.25
N ARG A 39 -5.12 1.35 0.68
CA ARG A 39 -6.01 1.98 1.67
C ARG A 39 -5.88 1.28 3.02
N PHE A 40 -5.83 2.07 4.08
CA PHE A 40 -5.72 1.62 5.47
C PHE A 40 -6.94 2.02 6.29
N ILE A 41 -7.11 1.33 7.41
CA ILE A 41 -8.13 1.67 8.41
C ILE A 41 -7.67 2.87 9.24
N LYS A 42 -6.38 2.92 9.59
CA LYS A 42 -5.78 4.03 10.35
C LYS A 42 -5.54 5.24 9.45
N VAL A 43 -5.81 6.42 9.99
CA VAL A 43 -5.54 7.71 9.37
C VAL A 43 -4.19 8.23 9.89
N ASN A 44 -3.34 8.73 9.00
CA ASN A 44 -2.05 9.32 9.39
C ASN A 44 -2.22 10.74 9.98
N TYR A 45 -1.10 11.36 10.37
CA TYR A 45 -1.08 12.71 10.92
C TYR A 45 -1.60 13.81 9.97
N SER A 46 -1.62 13.56 8.67
CA SER A 46 -2.13 14.47 7.65
C SER A 46 -3.61 14.26 7.32
N GLY A 47 -4.30 13.39 8.07
CA GLY A 47 -5.73 13.11 7.83
C GLY A 47 -5.99 12.19 6.64
N THR A 48 -4.98 11.52 6.08
CA THR A 48 -5.14 10.62 4.94
C THR A 48 -4.95 9.16 5.35
N ASN A 49 -5.67 8.26 4.67
CA ASN A 49 -5.60 6.81 4.90
C ASN A 49 -5.21 6.01 3.65
N THR A 50 -4.67 6.69 2.65
CA THR A 50 -4.23 6.08 1.38
C THR A 50 -2.81 6.52 1.06
N ALA A 51 -2.01 5.60 0.53
CA ALA A 51 -0.66 5.89 0.06
C ALA A 51 -0.25 4.98 -1.10
N ASN A 52 0.73 5.45 -1.88
CA ASN A 52 1.29 4.74 -3.02
C ASN A 52 2.60 4.04 -2.66
N PHE A 53 2.76 2.82 -3.17
CA PHE A 53 3.90 1.94 -2.91
C PHE A 53 4.39 1.26 -4.19
N LYS A 54 5.64 0.82 -4.15
CA LYS A 54 6.25 -0.11 -5.11
C LYS A 54 5.88 -1.53 -4.77
N LEU A 55 6.02 -2.41 -5.76
CA LEU A 55 5.81 -3.84 -5.58
C LEU A 55 6.78 -4.43 -4.53
N GLU A 56 8.04 -3.98 -4.52
CA GLU A 56 9.09 -4.47 -3.61
C GLU A 56 8.87 -4.07 -2.13
N GLU A 57 8.05 -3.06 -1.88
CA GLU A 57 7.77 -2.56 -0.54
C GLU A 57 6.55 -3.24 0.10
N LEU A 58 5.95 -4.19 -0.60
CA LEU A 58 4.71 -4.85 -0.21
C LEU A 58 4.90 -6.37 -0.13
N VAL A 59 4.30 -6.97 0.90
CA VAL A 59 4.18 -8.42 1.01
C VAL A 59 2.72 -8.79 1.02
N LEU A 60 2.33 -9.68 0.10
CA LEU A 60 0.99 -10.25 0.06
C LEU A 60 0.71 -11.01 1.37
N MET A 61 -0.41 -10.70 2.00
CA MET A 61 -0.95 -11.44 3.14
C MET A 61 -2.02 -12.41 2.63
N GLN A 62 -1.95 -13.68 3.05
CA GLN A 62 -2.98 -14.68 2.78
C GLN A 62 -4.23 -14.42 3.62
#